data_AF-W2LXQ6-F1
#
_entry.id   AF-W2LXQ6-F1
#
_cell.length_a   1.000
_cell.length_b   1.000
_cell.length_c   1.000
_cell.angle_alpha   90.00
_cell.angle_beta   90.00
_cell.angle_gamma   90.00
#
_symmetry.space_group_name_H-M   'P 1'
#
loop_
_entity.id
_entity.type
_entity.pdbx_description
1 polymer ?
#
loop_
_entity_poly.entity_id
_entity_poly.type
_entity_poly.pdbx_seq_one_letter_code
_entity_poly.pdbx_strand_id
1 'polypeptide(L)'
;MGASANTIKPGFATAVFLSNRLQAQRFDGTLTPATHVKHVEASVCLDGYFFPTMEVIEWKFPESHDGTFGKPWFEAYNPQVNWQTQEICLREYSSQTSVGIRSTEH
;
A
#
# COMPACT_ATOMS: atom_id res chain seq x y z
N MET A 1 -12.59 7.59 11.53
CA MET A 1 -12.27 8.02 10.15
C MET A 1 -10.85 7.57 9.86
N GLY A 2 -10.61 6.91 8.73
CA GLY A 2 -9.29 6.44 8.30
C GLY A 2 -8.93 7.01 6.93
N ALA A 3 -7.78 6.62 6.37
CA ALA A 3 -7.38 7.08 5.05
C ALA A 3 -8.36 6.59 3.97
N SER A 4 -8.84 7.49 3.11
CA SER A 4 -9.76 7.17 2.02
C SER A 4 -9.07 6.60 0.78
N ALA A 5 -7.74 6.64 0.73
CA ALA A 5 -6.92 6.14 -0.35
C ALA A 5 -5.70 5.40 0.19
N ASN A 6 -5.15 4.49 -0.61
CA ASN A 6 -3.82 3.94 -0.35
C ASN A 6 -2.77 4.97 -0.75
N THR A 7 -1.69 5.03 0.02
CA THR A 7 -0.60 5.97 -0.24
C THR A 7 0.74 5.27 -0.06
N ILE A 8 1.74 5.72 -0.81
CA ILE A 8 3.10 5.22 -0.73
C ILE A 8 4.08 6.39 -0.87
N LYS A 9 5.26 6.27 -0.29
CA LYS A 9 6.33 7.24 -0.53
C LYS A 9 6.73 7.20 -2.02
N PRO A 10 7.17 8.33 -2.60
CA PRO A 10 7.54 8.35 -4.01
C PRO A 10 8.70 7.39 -4.34
N GLY A 11 8.73 6.89 -5.57
CA GLY A 11 9.82 6.05 -6.08
C GLY A 11 9.55 4.54 -6.11
N PHE A 12 8.33 4.13 -5.77
CA PHE A 12 7.87 2.72 -5.83
C PHE A 12 6.93 2.47 -7.01
N ALA A 13 6.65 3.48 -7.82
CA ALA A 13 5.73 3.40 -8.94
C ALA A 13 6.28 2.51 -10.07
N THR A 14 5.47 1.53 -10.48
CA THR A 14 5.69 0.74 -11.71
C THR A 14 5.08 1.44 -12.92
N ALA A 15 3.97 2.16 -12.74
CA ALA A 15 3.30 2.95 -13.78
C ALA A 15 2.63 4.20 -13.19
N VAL A 16 2.51 5.27 -13.98
CA VAL A 16 1.80 6.51 -13.59
C VAL A 16 0.55 6.65 -14.44
N PHE A 17 -0.61 6.78 -13.80
CA PHE A 17 -1.90 6.95 -14.47
C PHE A 17 -2.27 8.41 -14.66
N LEU A 18 -2.10 9.20 -13.60
CA LEU A 18 -2.57 10.58 -13.53
C LEU A 18 -1.68 11.39 -12.59
N SER A 19 -1.54 12.67 -12.89
CA SER A 19 -0.92 13.66 -12.02
C SER A 19 -1.90 14.80 -11.79
N ASN A 20 -2.22 15.10 -10.54
CA ASN A 20 -3.20 16.12 -10.15
C ASN A 20 -2.80 16.82 -8.84
N ARG A 21 -3.62 17.78 -8.37
CA ARG A 21 -3.42 18.43 -7.08
C ARG A 21 -4.48 17.98 -6.09
N LEU A 22 -4.05 17.46 -4.94
CA LEU A 22 -4.94 17.03 -3.87
C LEU A 22 -4.64 17.75 -2.55
N GLN A 23 -5.65 17.79 -1.69
CA GLN A 23 -5.52 18.16 -0.28
C GLN A 23 -5.92 16.95 0.56
N ALA A 24 -5.14 16.67 1.60
CA ALA A 24 -5.46 15.64 2.57
C ALA A 24 -6.03 16.29 3.83
N GLN A 25 -7.11 15.73 4.35
CA GLN A 25 -7.61 16.09 5.66
C GLN A 25 -6.88 15.28 6.73
N ARG A 26 -6.31 15.98 7.71
CA ARG A 26 -5.64 15.39 8.86
C ARG A 26 -6.66 14.98 9.93
N PHE A 27 -6.19 14.23 10.92
CA PHE A 27 -7.00 13.78 12.05
C PHE A 27 -7.64 14.94 12.83
N ASP A 28 -6.91 16.06 12.98
CA ASP A 28 -7.38 17.28 13.64
C ASP A 28 -8.39 18.09 12.81
N GLY A 29 -8.79 17.58 11.64
CA GLY A 29 -9.71 18.24 10.71
C GLY A 29 -9.05 19.28 9.81
N THR A 30 -7.77 19.62 10.01
CA THR A 30 -7.07 20.58 9.15
C THR A 30 -6.74 19.99 7.78
N LEU A 31 -6.67 20.86 6.76
CA LEU A 31 -6.30 20.46 5.40
C LEU A 31 -4.81 20.74 5.16
N THR A 32 -4.15 19.83 4.43
CA THR A 32 -2.82 20.12 3.89
C THR A 32 -2.90 21.16 2.76
N PRO A 33 -1.79 21.87 2.48
CA PRO A 33 -1.68 22.63 1.25
C PRO A 33 -1.92 21.73 0.03
N ALA A 34 -2.57 22.28 -1.00
CA ALA A 34 -2.81 21.57 -2.25
C ALA A 34 -1.47 21.15 -2.89
N THR A 35 -1.19 19.86 -2.87
CA THR A 35 0.08 19.27 -3.25
C THR A 35 -0.07 18.52 -4.56
N HIS A 36 0.93 18.61 -5.43
CA HIS A 36 0.94 17.83 -6.66
C HIS A 36 1.29 16.37 -6.32
N VAL A 37 0.44 15.45 -6.75
CA VAL A 37 0.58 14.03 -6.47
C VAL A 37 0.44 13.22 -7.75
N LYS A 38 0.97 12.01 -7.72
CA LYS A 38 0.79 11.03 -8.79
C LYS A 38 -0.09 9.89 -8.30
N HIS A 39 -1.09 9.56 -9.09
CA HIS A 39 -1.81 8.30 -8.97
C HIS A 39 -1.04 7.26 -9.79
N VAL A 40 -0.64 6.18 -9.12
CA VAL A 40 0.31 5.22 -9.67
C VAL A 40 -0.14 3.79 -9.38
N GLU A 41 0.42 2.88 -10.16
CA GLU A 41 0.47 1.47 -9.82
C GLU A 41 1.80 1.20 -9.11
N ALA A 42 1.77 0.46 -8.01
CA ALA A 42 2.97 -0.02 -7.33
C ALA A 42 2.81 -1.47 -6.90
N SER A 43 3.93 -2.19 -6.88
CA SER A 43 4.01 -3.48 -6.20
C SER A 43 4.38 -3.25 -4.73
N VAL A 44 3.66 -3.89 -3.81
CA VAL A 44 3.84 -3.68 -2.37
C VAL A 44 4.05 -5.02 -1.65
N CYS A 45 5.03 -5.06 -0.75
CA CYS A 45 5.25 -6.19 0.15
C CYS A 45 4.87 -5.77 1.58
N LEU A 46 4.09 -6.59 2.29
CA LEU A 46 3.76 -6.41 3.70
C LEU A 46 3.74 -7.77 4.38
N ASP A 47 4.54 -7.97 5.44
CA ASP A 47 4.52 -9.18 6.28
C ASP A 47 4.48 -10.51 5.49
N GLY A 48 5.25 -10.59 4.41
CA GLY A 48 5.33 -11.78 3.55
C GLY A 48 4.22 -11.90 2.50
N TYR A 49 3.23 -11.01 2.51
CA TYR A 49 2.25 -10.84 1.43
C TYR A 49 2.82 -9.95 0.33
N PHE A 50 2.60 -10.33 -0.92
CA PHE A 50 3.03 -9.57 -2.08
C PHE A 50 1.83 -9.16 -2.93
N PHE A 51 1.61 -7.85 -3.08
CA PHE A 51 0.56 -7.27 -3.89
C PHE A 51 1.19 -6.71 -5.18
N PRO A 52 1.11 -7.42 -6.31
CA PRO A 52 1.85 -7.05 -7.52
C PRO A 52 1.36 -5.73 -8.14
N THR A 53 0.07 -5.46 -8.04
CA THR A 53 -0.59 -4.32 -8.67
C THR A 53 -1.54 -3.69 -7.67
N MET A 54 -1.12 -2.57 -7.07
CA MET A 54 -1.96 -1.74 -6.21
C MET A 54 -2.07 -0.33 -6.77
N GLU A 55 -3.29 0.18 -6.84
CA GLU A 55 -3.52 1.62 -7.06
C GLU A 55 -3.23 2.39 -5.76
N VAL A 56 -2.29 3.31 -5.85
CA VAL A 56 -1.81 4.12 -4.73
C VAL A 56 -1.54 5.56 -5.16
N ILE A 57 -1.57 6.48 -4.21
CA ILE A 57 -1.15 7.88 -4.43
C ILE A 57 0.26 8.04 -3.87
N GLU A 58 1.19 8.54 -4.68
CA GLU A 58 2.50 8.95 -4.18
C GLU A 58 2.33 10.15 -3.24
N TRP A 59 2.76 9.99 -1.99
CA TRP A 59 2.63 11.00 -0.95
C TRP A 59 3.91 11.12 -0.14
N LYS A 60 4.28 12.35 0.23
CA LYS A 60 5.51 12.58 1.00
C LYS A 60 5.28 12.21 2.47
N PHE A 61 6.03 11.22 2.95
CA PHE A 61 6.06 10.78 4.34
C PHE A 61 7.36 11.20 5.05
N PRO A 62 7.38 11.24 6.40
CA PRO A 62 8.62 11.16 7.16
C PRO A 62 9.39 9.89 6.81
N GLU A 63 10.72 9.89 6.97
CA GLU A 63 11.58 8.74 6.61
C GLU A 63 11.21 7.43 7.32
N SER A 64 10.54 7.50 8.47
CA SER A 64 10.10 6.34 9.24
C SER A 64 8.89 5.60 8.67
N HIS A 65 8.24 6.13 7.63
CA HIS A 65 7.01 5.56 7.08
C HIS A 65 7.09 5.41 5.56
N ASP A 66 6.68 4.25 5.07
CA ASP A 66 6.70 3.94 3.64
C ASP A 66 5.36 4.17 2.95
N GLY A 67 4.26 4.15 3.69
CA GLY A 67 2.93 4.32 3.11
C GLY A 67 1.82 4.14 4.13
N THR A 68 0.59 4.20 3.65
CA THR A 68 -0.61 3.91 4.45
C THR A 68 -1.60 3.15 3.59
N PHE A 69 -2.03 1.99 4.09
CA PHE A 69 -3.16 1.27 3.52
C PHE A 69 -4.45 1.91 3.99
N GLY A 70 -5.22 2.42 3.03
CA GLY A 70 -6.49 3.06 3.27
C GLY A 70 -7.66 2.12 3.03
N LYS A 71 -8.85 2.70 3.06
CA LYS A 71 -10.12 2.03 2.82
C LYS A 71 -10.12 1.08 1.60
N PRO A 72 -9.54 1.43 0.43
CA PRO A 72 -9.52 0.52 -0.71
C PRO A 72 -8.82 -0.82 -0.44
N TRP A 73 -7.70 -0.83 0.30
CA TRP A 73 -7.02 -2.07 0.66
C TRP A 73 -7.82 -2.89 1.68
N PHE A 74 -8.43 -2.24 2.67
CA PHE A 74 -9.30 -2.92 3.64
C PHE A 74 -10.54 -3.54 2.98
N GLU A 75 -11.16 -2.85 2.02
CA GLU A 75 -12.31 -3.36 1.28
C GLU A 75 -11.93 -4.52 0.34
N ALA A 76 -10.77 -4.44 -0.30
CA ALA A 76 -10.31 -5.47 -1.23
C ALA A 76 -9.90 -6.78 -0.55
N TYR A 77 -9.22 -6.69 0.60
CA TYR A 77 -8.59 -7.87 1.22
C TYR A 77 -9.22 -8.29 2.56
N ASN A 78 -10.08 -7.45 3.14
CA ASN A 78 -10.76 -7.70 4.43
C ASN A 78 -9.83 -8.33 5.50
N PRO A 79 -8.72 -7.65 5.83
CA PRO A 79 -7.69 -8.20 6.70
C PRO A 79 -8.23 -8.45 8.11
N GLN A 80 -7.77 -9.52 8.74
CA GLN A 80 -7.87 -9.69 10.18
C GLN A 80 -6.68 -8.98 10.83
N VAL A 81 -6.95 -7.94 11.61
CA VAL A 81 -5.91 -7.20 12.33
C VAL A 81 -6.04 -7.51 13.82
N ASN A 82 -5.03 -8.18 14.37
CA ASN A 82 -4.93 -8.37 15.81
C ASN A 82 -4.24 -7.15 16.43
N TRP A 83 -5.00 -6.28 17.08
CA TRP A 83 -4.45 -5.05 17.67
C TRP A 83 -3.50 -5.30 18.86
N GLN A 84 -3.58 -6.46 19.51
CA GLN A 84 -2.72 -6.79 20.66
C GLN A 84 -1.34 -7.27 20.20
N THR A 85 -1.30 -8.12 19.18
CA THR A 85 -0.06 -8.69 18.64
C THR A 85 0.48 -7.91 17.44
N GLN A 86 -0.29 -6.96 16.91
CA GLN A 86 -0.01 -6.21 15.68
C GLN A 86 0.08 -7.09 14.42
N GLU A 87 -0.46 -8.32 14.48
CA GLU A 87 -0.43 -9.25 13.36
C GLU A 87 -1.56 -8.95 12.36
N ILE A 88 -1.24 -9.08 11.07
CA ILE A 88 -2.18 -8.95 9.96
C ILE A 88 -2.29 -10.31 9.26
N CYS A 89 -3.51 -10.83 9.14
CA CYS A 89 -3.81 -12.08 8.46
C CYS A 89 -4.81 -11.86 7.32
N LEU A 90 -4.46 -12.27 6.11
CA LEU A 90 -5.33 -12.23 4.94
C LEU A 90 -5.93 -13.63 4.73
N ARG A 91 -7.23 -13.80 5.00
CA ARG A 91 -7.86 -15.13 5.02
C ARG A 91 -7.93 -15.81 3.65
N GLU A 92 -7.91 -15.04 2.57
CA GLU A 92 -8.14 -15.53 1.19
C GLU A 92 -7.02 -15.16 0.22
N TYR A 93 -5.93 -14.55 0.71
CA TYR A 93 -4.79 -14.19 -0.12
C TYR A 93 -3.74 -15.30 -0.10
N SER A 94 -3.70 -16.14 -1.14
CA SER A 94 -2.65 -17.14 -1.28
C SER A 94 -1.33 -16.45 -1.63
N SER A 95 -0.35 -16.54 -0.75
CA SER A 95 1.04 -16.15 -1.03
C SER A 95 1.59 -17.06 -2.14
N GLN A 96 1.53 -16.63 -3.40
CA GLN A 96 2.26 -17.32 -4.46
C GLN A 96 3.71 -16.87 -4.44
N THR A 97 4.52 -17.54 -3.61
CA THR A 97 5.95 -17.64 -3.91
C THR A 97 6.52 -18.94 -3.36
N SER A 98 6.62 -19.93 -4.25
CA SER A 98 7.65 -20.96 -4.18
C SER A 98 8.10 -21.19 -5.62
N VAL A 99 9.09 -20.40 -6.05
CA VAL A 99 9.82 -20.68 -7.27
C VAL A 99 10.50 -22.04 -7.05
N GLY A 100 9.97 -23.07 -7.71
CA GLY A 100 10.55 -24.40 -7.67
C GLY A 100 11.92 -24.40 -8.32
N ILE A 101 12.97 -24.36 -7.50
CA ILE A 101 14.31 -24.74 -7.97
C ILE A 101 14.28 -26.25 -8.18
N ARG A 102 14.19 -26.68 -9.44
CA ARG A 102 14.51 -28.07 -9.81
C ARG A 102 16.02 -28.22 -9.70
N SER A 103 16.49 -28.88 -8.63
CA SER A 103 17.81 -29.50 -8.65
C SER A 103 17.82 -30.53 -9.78
N THR A 104 18.67 -30.31 -10.77
CA THR A 104 19.12 -31.37 -11.67
C THR A 104 20.41 -31.89 -11.07
N GLU A 105 20.36 -33.07 -10.47
CA GLU A 105 21.55 -33.84 -10.13
C GLU A 105 21.98 -34.59 -11.40
N HIS A 106 23.29 -34.54 -11.68
CA HIS A 106 23.98 -35.29 -12.74
C HIS A 106 24.67 -36.51 -12.13
#